data_AF-A0A5J4VZP4-F1
#
_entry.id   AF-A0A5J4VZP4-F1
#
_cell.length_a   1.000
_cell.length_b   1.000
_cell.length_c   1.000
_cell.angle_alpha   90.00
_cell.angle_beta   90.00
_cell.angle_gamma   90.00
#
_symmetry.space_group_name_H-M   'P 1'
#
loop_
_entity.id
_entity.type
_entity.pdbx_description
1 polymer ?
#
loop_
_entity_poly.entity_id
_entity_poly.type
_entity_poly.pdbx_seq_one_letter_code
_entity_poly.pdbx_strand_id
1 'polypeptide(L)'
;MRSTITVQQAAKIAVSTNEIESTIKNELTNIMKTFQTMLNLSKMNEVSVPEAQGIILEVEAQKLVHSAEIILKMSANLKRNILLQDSQRIVSDVKDEKRRLVELTKQSNSLLLQAGIELGQISSNVSQLNEFSTEISLLKAIS
;
A
#
# COMPACT_ATOMS: atom_id res chain seq x y z
N MET A 1 -5.89 16.81 -9.92
CA MET A 1 -4.61 16.16 -10.30
C MET A 1 -4.23 14.90 -9.48
N ARG A 2 -4.90 14.54 -8.37
CA ARG A 2 -4.59 13.33 -7.56
C ARG A 2 -4.93 11.98 -8.23
N SER A 3 -5.87 11.95 -9.18
CA SER A 3 -6.36 10.70 -9.80
C SER A 3 -5.46 10.16 -10.91
N THR A 4 -4.68 11.01 -11.59
CA THR A 4 -3.87 10.60 -12.74
C THR A 4 -2.59 9.85 -12.34
N ILE A 5 -2.00 10.17 -11.19
CA ILE A 5 -0.75 9.56 -10.72
C ILE A 5 -0.98 8.11 -10.25
N THR A 6 -2.08 7.86 -9.53
CA THR A 6 -2.46 6.52 -9.08
C THR A 6 -2.85 5.60 -10.24
N VAL A 7 -3.57 6.13 -11.24
CA VAL A 7 -3.94 5.36 -12.44
C VAL A 7 -2.72 5.06 -13.32
N GLN A 8 -1.79 6.00 -13.51
CA GLN A 8 -0.55 5.76 -14.25
C GLN A 8 0.39 4.77 -13.55
N GLN A 9 0.50 4.83 -12.22
CA GLN A 9 1.27 3.84 -11.45
C GLN A 9 0.62 2.45 -11.50
N ALA A 10 -0.70 2.36 -11.35
CA ALA A 10 -1.42 1.09 -11.47
C ALA A 10 -1.24 0.46 -12.87
N ALA A 11 -1.34 1.27 -13.93
CA ALA A 11 -1.11 0.82 -15.30
C ALA A 11 0.34 0.34 -15.52
N LYS A 12 1.33 1.07 -15.00
CA LYS A 12 2.75 0.68 -15.10
C LYS A 12 3.04 -0.64 -14.38
N ILE A 13 2.37 -0.89 -13.24
CA ILE A 13 2.55 -2.12 -12.47
C ILE A 13 1.79 -3.30 -13.12
N ALA A 14 0.61 -3.05 -13.69
CA ALA A 14 -0.13 -4.05 -14.46
C ALA A 14 0.67 -4.52 -15.68
N VAL A 15 1.25 -3.58 -16.45
CA VAL A 15 2.14 -3.89 -17.58
C VAL A 15 3.35 -4.70 -17.10
N SER A 16 4.02 -4.26 -16.03
CA SER A 16 5.17 -4.98 -15.46
C SER A 16 4.80 -6.39 -14.95
N THR A 17 3.59 -6.58 -14.43
CA THR A 17 3.12 -7.88 -13.94
C THR A 17 2.85 -8.84 -15.10
N ASN A 18 2.25 -8.35 -16.19
CA ASN A 18 2.03 -9.14 -17.40
C ASN A 18 3.35 -9.55 -18.07
N GLU A 19 4.34 -8.66 -18.10
CA GLU A 19 5.70 -8.97 -18.59
C GLU A 19 6.39 -10.05 -17.74
N ILE A 20 6.28 -9.94 -16.41
CA ILE A 20 6.78 -10.95 -15.47
C ILE A 20 6.09 -12.30 -15.70
N GLU A 21 4.76 -12.31 -15.82
CA GLU A 21 3.98 -13.52 -16.06
C GLU A 21 4.37 -14.19 -17.38
N SER A 22 4.48 -13.40 -18.45
CA SER A 22 4.93 -13.89 -19.77
C SER A 22 6.32 -14.51 -19.69
N THR A 23 7.26 -13.85 -19.00
CA THR A 23 8.62 -14.36 -18.81
C THR A 23 8.63 -15.68 -18.04
N ILE A 24 7.87 -15.78 -16.94
CA ILE A 24 7.77 -17.02 -16.15
C ILE A 24 7.19 -18.15 -17.01
N LYS A 25 6.13 -17.90 -17.79
CA LYS A 25 5.54 -18.91 -18.68
C LYS A 25 6.54 -19.40 -19.74
N ASN A 26 7.32 -18.50 -20.31
CA ASN A 26 8.35 -18.85 -21.28
C ASN A 26 9.44 -19.71 -20.64
N GLU A 27 9.92 -19.35 -19.45
CA GLU A 27 10.95 -20.14 -18.76
C GLU A 27 10.44 -21.51 -18.29
N LEU A 28 9.19 -21.62 -17.85
CA LEU A 28 8.57 -22.91 -17.56
C LEU A 28 8.49 -23.80 -18.81
N THR A 29 8.17 -23.20 -19.96
CA THR A 29 8.16 -23.91 -21.25
C THR A 29 9.58 -24.37 -21.63
N ASN A 30 10.60 -23.54 -21.39
CA ASN A 30 12.01 -23.89 -21.62
C ASN A 30 12.44 -25.06 -20.73
N ILE A 31 12.12 -25.01 -19.43
CA ILE A 31 12.38 -26.09 -18.47
C ILE A 31 11.77 -27.40 -18.96
N MET A 32 10.49 -27.39 -19.36
CA MET A 32 9.83 -28.59 -19.86
C MET A 32 10.52 -29.16 -21.11
N LYS A 33 10.89 -28.29 -22.06
CA LYS A 33 11.58 -28.71 -23.30
C LYS A 33 12.95 -29.31 -23.00
N THR A 34 13.75 -28.61 -22.20
CA THR A 34 15.09 -29.06 -21.80
C THR A 34 15.03 -30.38 -21.03
N PHE A 35 14.09 -30.52 -20.10
CA PHE A 35 13.89 -31.77 -19.37
C PHE A 35 13.49 -32.93 -20.30
N GLN A 36 12.61 -32.67 -21.28
CA GLN A 36 12.24 -33.66 -22.29
C GLN A 36 13.43 -34.09 -23.16
N THR A 37 14.29 -33.13 -23.54
CA THR A 37 15.54 -33.42 -24.28
C THR A 37 16.45 -34.33 -23.47
N MET A 38 16.67 -34.03 -22.19
CA MET A 38 17.48 -34.87 -21.29
C MET A 38 16.91 -36.28 -21.15
N LEU A 39 15.59 -36.42 -21.00
CA LEU A 39 14.91 -37.73 -20.95
C LEU A 39 15.04 -38.52 -22.25
N ASN A 40 15.03 -37.85 -23.39
CA ASN A 40 15.19 -38.52 -24.69
C ASN A 40 16.64 -39.00 -24.87
N LEU A 41 17.61 -38.18 -24.45
CA LEU A 41 19.04 -38.52 -24.49
C LEU A 41 19.37 -39.70 -23.56
N SER A 42 18.79 -39.75 -22.36
CA SER A 42 19.04 -40.85 -21.41
C SER A 42 18.46 -42.19 -21.85
N LYS A 43 17.51 -42.20 -22.79
CA LYS A 43 16.93 -43.41 -23.39
C LYS A 43 17.71 -43.91 -24.61
N MET A 44 18.56 -43.09 -25.20
CA MET A 44 19.37 -43.45 -26.37
C MET A 44 20.64 -44.20 -25.94
N ASN A 45 20.48 -45.47 -25.57
CA ASN A 45 21.55 -46.38 -25.15
C ASN A 45 22.53 -46.82 -26.29
N GLU A 46 22.31 -46.37 -27.53
CA GLU A 46 22.97 -46.95 -28.72
C GLU A 46 23.92 -46.00 -29.47
N VAL A 47 24.18 -44.78 -28.99
CA VAL A 47 25.05 -43.84 -29.71
C VAL A 47 26.52 -44.17 -29.41
N SER A 48 27.30 -44.38 -30.47
CA SER A 48 28.71 -44.77 -30.48
C SER A 48 29.69 -43.79 -29.80
N VAL A 49 29.22 -42.71 -29.17
CA VAL A 49 30.05 -41.67 -28.54
C VAL A 49 29.44 -41.19 -27.20
N PRO A 50 29.61 -41.94 -26.10
CA PRO A 50 29.07 -41.62 -24.78
C PRO A 50 29.52 -40.27 -24.21
N GLU A 51 30.75 -39.83 -24.51
CA GLU A 51 31.27 -38.52 -24.05
C GLU A 51 30.51 -37.33 -24.65
N ALA A 52 30.10 -37.43 -25.92
CA ALA A 52 29.31 -36.36 -26.56
C ALA A 52 27.91 -36.23 -25.93
N GLN A 53 27.29 -37.35 -25.54
CA GLN A 53 26.01 -37.34 -24.82
C GLN A 53 26.15 -36.72 -23.42
N GLY A 54 27.25 -37.00 -22.72
CA GLY A 54 27.55 -36.41 -21.41
C GLY A 54 27.63 -34.88 -21.45
N ILE A 55 28.33 -34.33 -22.45
CA ILE A 55 28.44 -32.87 -22.65
C ILE A 55 27.07 -32.24 -22.92
N ILE A 56 26.24 -32.88 -23.75
CA ILE A 56 24.90 -32.36 -24.06
C ILE A 56 24.00 -32.37 -22.80
N LEU A 57 24.06 -33.43 -21.99
CA LEU A 57 23.32 -33.50 -20.73
C LEU A 57 23.75 -32.40 -19.75
N GLU A 58 25.04 -32.11 -19.64
CA GLU A 58 25.54 -31.03 -18.79
C GLU A 58 25.06 -29.66 -19.27
N VAL A 59 25.09 -29.41 -20.58
CA VAL A 59 24.57 -28.16 -21.17
C VAL A 59 23.08 -28.00 -20.92
N GLU A 60 22.29 -29.06 -21.09
CA GLU A 60 20.85 -29.02 -20.79
C GLU A 60 20.60 -28.81 -19.29
N ALA A 61 21.38 -29.42 -18.39
CA ALA A 61 21.28 -29.18 -16.95
C ALA A 61 21.57 -27.72 -16.58
N GLN A 62 22.59 -27.10 -17.20
CA GLN A 62 22.88 -25.68 -17.01
C GLN A 62 21.72 -24.78 -17.48
N LYS A 63 21.07 -25.11 -18.59
CA LYS A 63 19.87 -24.39 -19.07
C LYS A 63 18.72 -24.48 -18.06
N LEU A 64 18.50 -25.64 -17.42
CA LEU A 64 17.49 -25.78 -16.36
C LEU A 64 17.76 -24.85 -15.18
N VAL A 65 19.01 -24.83 -14.70
CA VAL A 65 19.42 -23.97 -13.59
C VAL A 65 19.19 -22.51 -13.97
N HIS A 66 19.60 -22.10 -15.16
CA HIS A 66 19.43 -20.73 -15.63
C HIS A 66 17.95 -20.31 -15.71
N SER A 67 17.08 -21.14 -16.28
CA SER A 67 15.64 -20.86 -16.31
C SER A 67 15.03 -20.77 -14.90
N ALA A 68 15.48 -21.62 -13.96
CA ALA A 68 15.04 -21.55 -12.57
C ALA A 68 15.50 -20.26 -11.88
N GLU A 69 16.73 -19.81 -12.11
CA GLU A 69 17.25 -18.53 -11.62
C GLU A 69 16.44 -17.34 -12.14
N ILE A 70 16.09 -17.34 -13.43
CA ILE A 70 15.23 -16.31 -14.02
C ILE A 70 13.87 -16.28 -13.32
N ILE A 71 13.23 -17.44 -13.11
CA ILE A 71 11.94 -17.53 -12.41
C ILE A 71 12.05 -16.98 -10.98
N LEU A 72 13.11 -17.33 -10.24
CA LEU A 72 13.34 -16.81 -8.89
C LEU A 72 13.50 -15.29 -8.87
N LYS A 73 14.26 -14.74 -9.83
CA LYS A 73 14.45 -13.29 -9.99
C LYS A 73 13.12 -12.59 -10.31
N MET A 74 12.31 -13.17 -11.20
CA MET A 74 10.99 -12.66 -11.56
C MET A 74 10.02 -12.69 -10.36
N SER A 75 10.04 -13.77 -9.56
CA SER A 75 9.25 -13.88 -8.33
C SER A 75 9.64 -12.81 -7.29
N ALA A 76 10.94 -12.56 -7.12
CA ALA A 76 11.43 -11.49 -6.24
C ALA A 76 10.95 -10.10 -6.71
N ASN A 77 11.00 -9.83 -8.01
CA ASN A 77 10.50 -8.58 -8.59
C ASN A 77 8.99 -8.42 -8.37
N LEU A 78 8.20 -9.48 -8.56
CA LEU A 78 6.75 -9.46 -8.31
C LEU A 78 6.45 -9.11 -6.85
N LYS A 79 7.11 -9.79 -5.90
CA LYS A 79 6.97 -9.50 -4.46
C LYS A 79 7.30 -8.05 -4.14
N ARG A 80 8.40 -7.52 -4.70
CA ARG A 80 8.80 -6.11 -4.52
C ARG A 80 7.73 -5.14 -5.03
N ASN A 81 7.15 -5.42 -6.20
CA ASN A 81 6.11 -4.56 -6.78
C ASN A 81 4.85 -4.51 -5.91
N ILE A 82 4.39 -5.67 -5.40
CA ILE A 82 3.23 -5.75 -4.50
C ILE A 82 3.50 -4.98 -3.21
N LEU A 83 4.65 -5.19 -2.57
CA LEU A 83 5.02 -4.51 -1.32
C LEU A 83 5.10 -2.97 -1.48
N LEU A 84 5.57 -2.50 -2.63
CA LEU A 84 5.63 -1.06 -2.93
C LEU A 84 4.22 -0.45 -3.10
N GLN A 85 3.27 -1.18 -3.70
CA GLN A 85 1.88 -0.72 -3.81
C GLN A 85 1.22 -0.57 -2.46
N ASP A 86 1.33 -1.59 -1.60
CA ASP A 86 0.71 -1.58 -0.27
C ASP A 86 1.29 -0.45 0.58
N SER A 87 2.61 -0.26 0.52
CA SER A 87 3.28 0.83 1.23
C SER A 87 2.80 2.22 0.78
N GLN A 88 2.62 2.44 -0.52
CA GLN A 88 2.13 3.71 -1.05
C GLN A 88 0.67 3.99 -0.63
N ARG A 89 -0.18 2.96 -0.62
CA ARG A 89 -1.56 3.07 -0.16
C ARG A 89 -1.61 3.45 1.31
N ILE A 90 -0.87 2.75 2.17
CA ILE A 90 -0.79 3.04 3.61
C ILE A 90 -0.36 4.49 3.85
N VAL A 91 0.67 4.96 3.13
CA VAL A 91 1.14 6.36 3.25
C VAL A 91 0.05 7.36 2.84
N SER A 92 -0.75 7.06 1.82
CA SER A 92 -1.87 7.92 1.42
C SER A 92 -2.96 7.97 2.48
N ASP A 93 -3.37 6.80 2.99
CA ASP A 93 -4.42 6.69 4.01
C ASP A 93 -4.02 7.42 5.29
N VAL A 94 -2.77 7.27 5.74
CA VAL A 94 -2.22 8.01 6.89
C VAL A 94 -2.22 9.53 6.66
N LYS A 95 -1.92 9.99 5.44
CA LYS A 95 -1.94 11.43 5.12
C LYS A 95 -3.35 12.01 5.15
N ASP A 96 -4.32 11.28 4.64
CA ASP A 96 -5.70 11.74 4.61
C ASP A 96 -6.33 11.70 6.02
N GLU A 97 -6.02 10.67 6.82
CA GLU A 97 -6.44 10.62 8.23
C GLU A 97 -5.80 11.75 9.06
N LYS A 98 -4.51 12.05 8.85
CA LYS A 98 -3.86 13.21 9.49
C LYS A 98 -4.59 14.53 9.17
N ARG A 99 -5.04 14.72 7.93
CA ARG A 99 -5.80 15.93 7.54
C ARG A 99 -7.15 15.97 8.24
N ARG A 100 -7.85 14.84 8.29
CA ARG A 100 -9.14 14.72 8.99
C ARG A 100 -9.00 15.07 10.48
N LEU A 101 -7.97 14.55 11.15
CA LEU A 101 -7.72 14.85 12.56
C LEU A 101 -7.43 16.34 12.78
N VAL A 102 -6.63 16.97 11.93
CA VAL A 102 -6.38 18.42 12.02
C VAL A 102 -7.68 19.22 11.87
N GLU A 103 -8.57 18.82 10.96
CA GLU A 103 -9.85 19.50 10.76
C GLU A 103 -10.79 19.32 11.95
N LEU A 104 -10.87 18.10 12.51
CA LEU A 104 -11.63 17.82 13.72
C LEU A 104 -11.11 18.64 14.91
N THR A 105 -9.79 18.77 15.07
CA THR A 105 -9.20 19.61 16.12
C THR A 105 -9.57 21.09 15.94
N LYS A 106 -9.57 21.61 14.70
CA LYS A 106 -10.00 22.99 14.43
C LYS A 106 -11.47 23.20 14.78
N GLN A 107 -12.34 22.27 14.38
CA GLN A 107 -13.77 22.32 14.69
C GLN A 107 -14.01 22.26 16.20
N SER A 108 -13.33 21.34 16.90
CA SER A 108 -13.39 21.22 18.36
C SER A 108 -12.97 22.53 19.04
N ASN A 109 -11.85 23.13 18.61
CA ASN A 109 -11.38 24.40 19.17
C ASN A 109 -12.37 25.55 18.90
N SER A 110 -13.00 25.58 17.72
CA SER A 110 -14.04 26.57 17.41
C SER A 110 -15.25 26.41 18.32
N LEU A 111 -15.70 25.18 18.57
CA LEU A 111 -16.81 24.90 19.47
C LEU A 111 -16.48 25.27 20.92
N LEU A 112 -15.27 24.98 21.39
CA LEU A 112 -14.81 25.38 22.72
C LEU A 112 -14.77 26.90 22.89
N LEU A 113 -14.29 27.63 21.87
CA LEU A 113 -14.29 29.09 21.89
C LEU A 113 -15.73 29.64 21.96
N GLN A 114 -16.64 29.10 21.14
CA GLN A 114 -18.04 29.49 21.16
C GLN A 114 -18.69 29.23 22.54
N ALA A 115 -18.49 28.04 23.11
CA ALA A 115 -18.98 27.71 24.44
C ALA A 115 -18.41 28.64 25.52
N GLY A 116 -17.13 29.02 25.42
CA GLY A 116 -16.50 30.00 26.31
C GLY A 116 -17.16 31.38 26.22
N ILE A 117 -17.49 31.85 25.02
CA ILE A 117 -18.21 33.12 24.81
C ILE A 117 -19.62 33.05 25.42
N GLU A 118 -20.36 31.97 25.18
CA GLU A 118 -21.72 31.78 25.71
C GLU A 118 -21.72 31.75 27.24
N LEU A 119 -20.76 31.05 27.87
CA LEU A 119 -20.62 31.05 29.33
C LEU A 119 -20.27 32.44 29.88
N GLY A 120 -19.45 33.21 29.18
CA GLY A 120 -19.15 34.61 29.54
C GLY A 120 -20.39 35.50 29.53
N GLN A 121 -21.24 35.35 28.52
CA GLN A 121 -22.52 36.06 28.42
C GLN A 121 -23.48 35.67 29.54
N ILE A 122 -23.61 34.36 29.84
CA ILE A 122 -24.43 33.88 30.95
C ILE A 122 -23.96 34.47 32.28
N SER A 123 -22.64 34.46 32.53
CA SER A 123 -22.07 35.05 33.76
C SER A 123 -22.36 36.54 33.90
N SER A 124 -22.29 37.30 32.81
CA SER A 124 -22.67 38.72 32.79
C SER A 124 -24.15 38.91 33.11
N ASN A 125 -25.03 38.11 32.52
CA ASN A 125 -26.48 38.19 32.75
C ASN A 125 -26.82 37.86 34.22
N VAL A 126 -26.17 36.85 34.81
CA VAL A 126 -26.33 36.50 36.24
C VAL A 126 -25.88 37.64 37.14
N SER A 127 -24.76 38.29 36.82
CA SER A 127 -24.28 39.46 37.58
C SER A 127 -25.29 40.61 37.56
N GLN A 128 -25.83 40.94 36.38
CA GLN A 128 -26.86 41.98 36.23
C GLN A 128 -28.14 41.64 37.00
N LEU A 129 -28.59 40.39 36.95
CA LEU A 129 -29.77 39.95 37.72
C LEU A 129 -29.56 40.09 39.23
N ASN A 130 -28.36 39.80 39.73
CA ASN A 130 -28.03 39.96 41.14
C ASN A 130 -28.03 41.44 41.56
N GLU A 131 -27.53 42.33 40.71
CA GLU A 131 -27.60 43.79 40.91
C GLU A 131 -29.06 44.25 41.02
N PHE A 132 -29.91 43.89 40.05
CA PHE A 132 -31.35 44.19 40.09
C PHE A 132 -32.04 43.64 41.34
N SER A 133 -31.73 42.39 41.74
CA SER A 133 -32.28 41.79 42.95
C SER A 133 -31.89 42.56 44.21
N THR A 134 -30.66 43.08 44.25
CA THR A 134 -30.16 43.90 45.36
C THR A 134 -30.89 45.24 45.41
N GLU A 135 -31.04 45.92 44.28
CA GLU A 135 -31.79 47.18 44.18
C GLU A 135 -33.24 47.03 44.64
N ILE A 136 -33.93 45.98 44.19
CA ILE A 136 -35.32 45.68 44.62
C ILE A 136 -35.38 45.44 46.12
N SER A 137 -34.39 44.73 46.69
CA SER A 137 -34.34 44.44 48.12
C SER A 137 -34.15 45.72 48.94
N LEU A 138 -33.32 46.65 48.46
CA LEU A 138 -33.11 47.95 49.10
C LEU A 138 -34.37 48.82 49.03
N LEU A 139 -35.06 48.85 47.89
CA LEU A 139 -36.32 49.60 47.75
C LEU A 139 -37.41 49.09 48.70
N LYS A 140 -37.51 47.78 48.90
CA LYS A 140 -38.45 47.19 49.88
C LYS A 140 -38.11 47.52 51.34
N ALA A 141 -36.85 47.80 51.66
CA ALA A 141 -36.43 48.10 53.02
C ALA A 141 -36.79 49.53 53.45
N ILE A 142 -37.08 50.42 52.49
CA ILE A 142 -37.40 51.84 52.74
C ILE A 142 -38.88 52.18 52.49
N SER A 143 -39.69 51.22 52.06
CA SER A 143 -41.15 51.31 51.87
C SER A 143 -41.90 50.76 53.07
#